data_AF-A0A1V1W3X2-F1
#
_entry.id   AF-A0A1V1W3X2-F1
#
_cell.length_a   1.000
_cell.length_b   1.000
_cell.length_c   1.000
_cell.angle_alpha   90.00
_cell.angle_beta   90.00
_cell.angle_gamma   90.00
#
_symmetry.space_group_name_H-M   'P 1'
#
loop_
_entity.id
_entity.type
_entity.pdbx_description
1 polymer ?
#
loop_
_entity_poly.entity_id
_entity_poly.type
_entity_poly.pdbx_seq_one_letter_code
_entity_poly.pdbx_strand_id
1 'polypeptide(L)'
;MSRTPLLAATAALAVVCGGLGGAAVAAGDDGPPGDTIVKVEGDRANGFGIYRYDGTALFPPTDSEARAECSEYDARVDRVRCRVEVRTWYRDLGDLQQALEWAHKQ
;
A
#
# COMPACT_ATOMS: atom_id res chain seq x y z
N MET A 1 -17.26 -30.90 -71.12
CA MET A 1 -16.16 -31.82 -70.77
C MET A 1 -15.06 -31.02 -70.10
N SER A 2 -14.42 -31.62 -69.08
CA SER A 2 -13.12 -31.30 -68.47
C SER A 2 -13.10 -30.73 -67.02
N ARG A 3 -12.93 -31.69 -66.08
CA ARG A 3 -11.91 -31.81 -65.00
C ARG A 3 -11.78 -30.75 -63.87
N THR A 4 -12.02 -31.25 -62.64
CA THR A 4 -11.47 -30.94 -61.29
C THR A 4 -9.92 -30.74 -61.23
N PRO A 5 -9.22 -30.42 -60.10
CA PRO A 5 -9.59 -29.94 -58.74
C PRO A 5 -8.60 -28.92 -58.05
N LEU A 6 -8.89 -28.58 -56.78
CA LEU A 6 -8.01 -28.41 -55.60
C LEU A 6 -7.04 -27.21 -55.39
N LEU A 7 -7.11 -26.71 -54.14
CA LEU A 7 -6.08 -26.07 -53.28
C LEU A 7 -5.67 -24.61 -53.57
N ALA A 8 -6.02 -23.71 -52.65
CA ALA A 8 -5.08 -23.26 -51.63
C ALA A 8 -5.79 -22.37 -50.59
N ALA A 9 -5.81 -22.84 -49.35
CA ALA A 9 -6.19 -22.06 -48.19
C ALA A 9 -5.18 -20.94 -47.95
N THR A 10 -5.64 -19.72 -47.72
CA THR A 10 -4.89 -18.70 -46.98
C THR A 10 -5.87 -17.92 -46.13
N ALA A 11 -5.92 -18.29 -44.85
CA ALA A 11 -6.54 -17.50 -43.81
C ALA A 11 -5.58 -16.34 -43.47
N ALA A 12 -6.07 -15.11 -43.53
CA ALA A 12 -5.46 -13.98 -42.85
C ALA A 12 -6.59 -13.17 -42.20
N LEU A 13 -6.70 -13.34 -40.88
CA LEU A 13 -7.61 -12.64 -39.99
C LEU A 13 -7.31 -11.13 -40.06
N ALA A 14 -8.24 -10.35 -40.60
CA ALA A 14 -8.27 -8.91 -40.42
C ALA A 14 -9.32 -8.60 -39.34
N VAL A 15 -8.88 -8.36 -38.10
CA VAL A 15 -9.71 -7.71 -37.09
C VAL A 15 -9.09 -6.36 -36.79
N VAL A 16 -9.57 -5.37 -37.53
CA VAL A 16 -9.44 -3.94 -37.25
C VAL A 16 -10.60 -3.57 -36.31
N CYS A 17 -10.29 -3.31 -35.05
CA CYS A 17 -11.14 -2.48 -34.19
C CYS A 17 -10.22 -1.57 -33.36
N GLY A 18 -9.87 -0.42 -33.96
CA GLY A 18 -9.26 0.68 -33.26
C GLY A 18 -10.23 1.25 -32.21
N GLY A 19 -9.97 0.94 -30.95
CA GLY A 19 -10.46 1.72 -29.83
C GLY A 19 -9.40 2.77 -29.50
N LEU A 20 -9.74 4.04 -29.67
CA LEU A 20 -8.96 5.19 -29.20
C LEU A 20 -8.92 5.19 -27.66
N GLY A 21 -8.06 4.36 -27.08
CA GLY A 21 -7.62 4.47 -25.70
C GLY A 21 -6.35 5.31 -25.69
N GLY A 22 -6.48 6.63 -25.65
CA GLY A 22 -5.37 7.52 -25.35
C GLY A 22 -4.94 7.30 -23.90
N ALA A 23 -4.07 6.31 -23.67
CA ALA A 23 -3.30 6.23 -22.45
C ALA A 23 -2.35 7.43 -22.44
N ALA A 24 -2.69 8.47 -21.69
CA ALA A 24 -1.72 9.47 -21.30
C ALA A 24 -0.64 8.73 -20.51
N VAL A 25 0.50 8.50 -21.14
CA VAL A 25 1.72 8.07 -20.44
C VAL A 25 2.11 9.23 -19.54
N ALA A 26 1.66 9.19 -18.29
CA ALA A 26 2.31 9.95 -17.25
C ALA A 26 3.79 9.54 -17.30
N ALA A 27 4.68 10.50 -17.55
CA ALA A 27 6.11 10.27 -17.39
C ALA A 27 6.29 9.79 -15.94
N GLY A 28 6.58 8.50 -15.78
CA GLY A 28 6.61 7.85 -14.48
C GLY A 28 7.67 8.52 -13.63
N ASP A 29 7.24 9.05 -12.49
CA ASP A 29 8.14 9.11 -11.34
C ASP A 29 8.48 7.64 -11.05
N ASP A 30 9.70 7.19 -11.34
CA ASP A 30 10.11 5.79 -11.16
C ASP A 30 10.17 5.39 -9.67
N GLY A 31 9.80 6.31 -8.77
CA GLY A 31 9.69 6.10 -7.33
C GLY A 31 8.34 5.50 -6.90
N PRO A 32 8.27 4.96 -5.67
CA PRO A 32 7.01 4.57 -5.06
C PRO A 32 6.09 5.80 -4.86
N PRO A 33 4.79 5.60 -4.63
CA PRO A 33 3.87 6.69 -4.27
C PRO A 33 4.43 7.57 -3.15
N GLY A 34 4.24 8.89 -3.22
CA GLY A 34 4.81 9.83 -2.24
C GLY A 34 4.44 9.53 -0.79
N ASP A 35 3.26 8.95 -0.56
CA ASP A 35 2.79 8.56 0.76
C ASP A 35 3.35 7.22 1.28
N THR A 36 4.20 6.55 0.50
CA THR A 36 4.85 5.29 0.88
C THR A 36 5.70 5.48 2.11
N ILE A 37 5.48 4.66 3.14
CA ILE A 37 6.29 4.66 4.36
C ILE A 37 7.65 4.02 4.03
N VAL A 38 8.72 4.77 4.24
CA VAL A 38 10.10 4.33 3.95
C VAL A 38 10.95 4.15 5.20
N LYS A 39 10.52 4.70 6.34
CA LYS A 39 11.21 4.50 7.63
C LYS A 39 10.21 4.60 8.77
N VAL A 40 10.35 3.72 9.75
CA VAL A 40 9.71 3.81 11.06
C VAL A 40 10.80 3.77 12.12
N GLU A 41 10.82 4.72 13.03
CA GLU A 41 11.80 4.78 14.13
C GLU A 41 11.12 4.98 15.48
N GLY A 42 11.86 4.77 16.57
CA GLY A 42 11.34 4.88 17.92
C GLY A 42 10.65 3.60 18.40
N ASP A 43 9.84 3.74 19.44
CA ASP A 43 9.15 2.63 20.10
C ASP A 43 7.85 3.09 20.78
N ARG A 44 7.04 2.14 21.24
CA ARG A 44 5.73 2.47 21.85
C ARG A 44 5.83 3.33 23.12
N ALA A 45 6.93 3.24 23.87
CA ALA A 45 7.11 3.93 25.14
C ALA A 45 7.57 5.38 24.93
N ASN A 46 8.44 5.60 23.94
CA ASN A 46 9.03 6.90 23.64
C ASN A 46 8.37 7.63 22.47
N GLY A 47 7.48 6.95 21.74
CA GLY A 47 6.83 7.46 20.53
C GLY A 47 7.50 6.91 19.27
N PHE A 48 6.70 6.79 18.21
CA PHE A 48 7.17 6.41 16.88
C PHE A 48 7.29 7.64 15.98
N GLY A 49 8.22 7.61 15.03
CA GLY A 49 8.25 8.49 13.86
C GLY A 49 8.03 7.69 12.59
N ILE A 50 7.06 8.09 11.77
CA ILE A 50 6.70 7.43 10.50
C ILE A 50 7.06 8.38 9.37
N TYR A 51 8.02 8.01 8.53
CA TYR A 51 8.56 8.84 7.45
C TYR A 51 8.12 8.33 6.10
N ARG A 52 7.70 9.24 5.23
CA ARG A 52 7.19 8.94 3.89
C ARG A 52 8.18 9.31 2.80
N TYR A 53 7.97 8.75 1.61
CA TYR A 53 8.84 8.95 0.46
C TYR A 53 8.90 10.41 0.00
N ASP A 54 7.77 11.14 0.10
CA ASP A 54 7.68 12.57 -0.19
C ASP A 54 8.41 13.49 0.83
N GLY A 55 9.06 12.90 1.84
CA GLY A 55 9.77 13.62 2.90
C GLY A 55 8.88 14.07 4.06
N THR A 56 7.57 13.83 4.01
CA THR A 56 6.69 14.10 5.15
C THR A 56 6.88 13.08 6.26
N ALA A 57 6.51 13.46 7.48
CA ALA A 57 6.54 12.59 8.64
C ALA A 57 5.26 12.72 9.48
N LEU A 58 4.89 11.62 10.15
CA LEU A 58 3.83 11.56 11.15
C LEU A 58 4.43 11.12 12.48
N PHE A 59 4.11 11.87 13.54
CA PHE A 59 4.53 11.59 14.91
C PHE A 59 3.28 11.29 15.75
N PRO A 60 2.82 10.04 15.74
CA PRO A 60 1.69 9.65 16.56
C PRO A 60 1.99 9.83 18.06
N PRO A 61 0.94 9.89 18.91
CA PRO A 61 1.12 9.91 20.37
C PRO A 61 1.91 8.69 20.85
N THR A 62 2.32 8.70 22.11
CA THR A 62 2.86 7.52 22.81
C THR A 62 1.76 6.52 23.20
N ASP A 63 2.12 5.26 23.45
CA ASP A 63 1.16 4.25 23.93
C ASP A 63 0.53 4.63 25.27
N SER A 64 1.24 5.39 26.12
CA SER A 64 0.64 5.99 27.32
C SER A 64 -0.45 7.00 26.99
N GLU A 65 -0.19 7.93 26.08
CA GLU A 65 -1.13 8.99 25.71
C GLU A 65 -2.35 8.40 24.98
N ALA A 66 -2.14 7.57 23.96
CA ALA A 66 -3.22 6.94 23.22
C ALA A 66 -4.14 6.07 24.09
N ARG A 67 -3.57 5.38 25.10
CA ARG A 67 -4.38 4.60 26.05
C ARG A 67 -5.09 5.47 27.08
N ALA A 68 -4.56 6.64 27.41
CA ALA A 68 -5.22 7.58 28.31
C ALA A 68 -6.51 8.09 27.67
N GLU A 69 -6.50 8.42 26.37
CA GLU A 69 -7.71 8.80 25.64
C GLU A 69 -8.80 7.70 25.68
N CYS A 70 -8.40 6.42 25.78
CA CYS A 70 -9.38 5.33 25.90
C CYS A 70 -10.18 5.35 27.21
N SER A 71 -9.80 6.09 28.26
CA SER A 71 -10.65 6.18 29.47
C SER A 71 -11.84 7.10 29.32
N GLU A 72 -11.83 7.98 28.32
CA GLU A 72 -12.90 8.97 28.07
C GLU A 72 -14.19 8.34 27.53
N TYR A 73 -14.13 7.11 27.01
CA TYR A 73 -15.34 6.41 26.59
C TYR A 73 -16.19 5.96 27.79
N ASP A 74 -17.48 6.29 27.75
CA ASP A 74 -18.45 5.92 28.81
C ASP A 74 -18.67 4.40 28.87
N ALA A 75 -18.92 3.78 27.72
CA ALA A 75 -19.26 2.37 27.65
C ALA A 75 -18.01 1.49 27.85
N ARG A 76 -18.14 0.45 28.68
CA ARG A 76 -17.05 -0.51 28.93
C ARG A 76 -16.55 -1.17 27.65
N VAL A 77 -17.46 -1.50 26.72
CA VAL A 77 -17.11 -2.17 25.46
C VAL A 77 -16.23 -1.27 24.60
N ASP A 78 -16.56 0.02 24.50
CA ASP A 78 -15.81 0.99 23.71
C ASP A 78 -14.41 1.22 24.29
N ARG A 79 -14.27 1.31 25.62
CA ARG A 79 -12.95 1.37 26.28
C ARG A 79 -12.07 0.17 25.96
N VAL A 80 -12.64 -1.04 25.99
CA VAL A 80 -11.89 -2.27 25.69
C VAL A 80 -11.49 -2.28 24.21
N ARG A 81 -12.41 -1.93 23.32
CA ARG A 81 -12.14 -1.82 21.89
C ARG A 81 -11.01 -0.84 21.60
N CYS A 82 -11.09 0.38 22.13
CA CYS A 82 -10.04 1.39 22.00
C CYS A 82 -8.68 0.85 22.47
N ARG A 83 -8.62 0.23 23.65
CA ARG A 83 -7.36 -0.32 24.18
C ARG A 83 -6.78 -1.44 23.30
N VAL A 84 -7.62 -2.25 22.68
CA VAL A 84 -7.19 -3.30 21.76
C VAL A 84 -6.68 -2.67 20.46
N GLU A 85 -7.41 -1.72 19.88
CA GLU A 85 -7.00 -0.99 18.68
C GLU A 85 -5.64 -0.31 18.88
N VAL A 86 -5.46 0.41 19.99
CA VAL A 86 -4.20 1.04 20.36
C VAL A 86 -3.05 0.03 20.45
N ARG A 87 -3.25 -1.08 21.19
CA ARG A 87 -2.23 -2.13 21.34
C ARG A 87 -1.84 -2.77 20.01
N THR A 88 -2.81 -3.06 19.17
CA THR A 88 -2.58 -3.65 17.84
C THR A 88 -1.79 -2.68 16.98
N TRP A 89 -2.21 -1.43 16.92
CA TRP A 89 -1.57 -0.43 16.07
C TRP A 89 -0.08 -0.20 16.43
N TYR A 90 0.27 -0.08 17.72
CA TYR A 90 1.69 0.03 18.13
C TYR A 90 2.50 -1.26 17.90
N ARG A 91 1.88 -2.44 18.01
CA ARG A 91 2.53 -3.70 17.66
C ARG A 91 2.86 -3.74 16.16
N ASP A 92 1.89 -3.36 15.33
CA ASP A 92 2.02 -3.36 13.87
C ASP A 92 3.08 -2.35 13.38
N LEU A 93 3.25 -1.22 14.08
CA LEU A 93 4.36 -0.29 13.80
C LEU A 93 5.73 -0.92 14.06
N GLY A 94 5.88 -1.69 15.16
CA GLY A 94 7.11 -2.43 15.43
C GLY A 94 7.39 -3.51 14.38
N ASP A 95 6.34 -4.20 13.90
CA ASP A 95 6.46 -5.18 12.83
C ASP A 95 6.87 -4.50 11.49
N LEU A 96 6.27 -3.35 11.16
CA LEU A 96 6.62 -2.58 9.98
C LEU A 96 8.06 -2.07 10.02
N GLN A 97 8.52 -1.55 11.17
CA GLN A 97 9.91 -1.15 11.37
C GLN A 97 10.87 -2.31 11.06
N GLN A 98 10.64 -3.49 11.64
CA GLN A 98 11.47 -4.67 11.41
C GLN A 98 11.46 -5.10 9.93
N ALA A 99 10.30 -5.05 9.26
CA ALA A 99 10.20 -5.38 7.85
C ALA A 99 11.00 -4.41 6.95
N LEU A 100 10.92 -3.11 7.22
CA LEU A 100 11.70 -2.09 6.51
C LEU A 100 13.20 -2.24 6.76
N GLU A 101 13.63 -2.49 8.00
CA GLU A 101 15.03 -2.75 8.32
C GLU A 101 15.58 -3.98 7.61
N TRP A 102 14.77 -5.04 7.46
CA TRP A 102 15.17 -6.21 6.69
C TRP A 102 15.28 -5.88 5.20
N ALA A 103 14.31 -5.15 4.64
CA ALA A 103 14.31 -4.76 3.23
C ALA A 103 15.52 -3.89 2.87
N HIS A 104 15.93 -2.96 3.74
CA HIS A 104 17.10 -2.10 3.54
C HIS A 104 18.45 -2.83 3.59
N LYS A 105 18.49 -4.07 4.08
CA LYS A 105 19.73 -4.87 4.15
C LYS A 105 19.99 -5.70 2.90
N GLN A 106 19.03 -5.76 1.97
CA GLN A 106 19.13 -6.49 0.70
C GLN A 106 19.74 -5.62 -0.38
#